data_AF-A0A453R1G0-F1
#
_entry.id   AF-A0A453R1G0-F1
#
_cell.length_a   1.000
_cell.length_b   1.000
_cell.length_c   1.000
_cell.angle_alpha   90.00
_cell.angle_beta   90.00
_cell.angle_gamma   90.00
#
_symmetry.space_group_name_H-M   'P 1'
#
loop_
_entity.id
_entity.type
_entity.pdbx_description
1 polymer ?
#
loop_
_entity_poly.entity_id
_entity_poly.type
_entity_poly.pdbx_seq_one_letter_code
_entity_poly.pdbx_strand_id
1 'polypeptide(L)'
;VDVATLYFLALTCARMHDLLPVPTGTPLLGLPFFQLFLIRPHSVEEQHLAMKMARALLVAPLLASCFVALGLSGRADAAAETKTVGVYELKKGDFSIKVTNWGATLMSVILPDSRGNLGDVILGYDTVAEYVNGTAYFGGLIGRVANRIANARFTLDGKAYRLVPNDGNNTLHGGHRGFDKVVWT
;
A
#
# COMPACT_ATOMS: atom_id res chain seq x y z
N VAL A 1 -2.21 23.85 -55.03
CA VAL A 1 -2.68 22.58 -54.44
C VAL A 1 -2.11 22.54 -53.04
N ASP A 2 -2.98 22.72 -52.06
CA ASP A 2 -2.64 23.34 -50.77
C ASP A 2 -1.88 22.40 -49.82
N VAL A 3 -0.91 22.97 -49.08
CA VAL A 3 0.04 22.30 -48.18
C VAL A 3 -0.67 21.65 -46.97
N ALA A 4 -1.93 22.03 -46.73
CA ALA A 4 -2.77 21.50 -45.66
C ALA A 4 -3.19 20.02 -45.85
N THR A 5 -3.18 19.49 -47.08
CA THR A 5 -3.68 18.11 -47.35
C THR A 5 -2.64 17.02 -47.06
N LEU A 6 -1.34 17.34 -47.04
CA LEU A 6 -0.27 16.35 -46.84
C LEU A 6 -0.01 15.98 -45.37
N TYR A 7 -0.46 16.80 -44.41
CA TYR A 7 -0.26 16.53 -42.98
C TYR A 7 -1.28 15.54 -42.39
N PHE A 8 -2.46 15.40 -43.00
CA PHE A 8 -3.51 14.50 -42.51
C PHE A 8 -3.29 13.03 -42.85
N LEU A 9 -2.39 12.71 -43.79
CA LEU A 9 -2.15 11.32 -44.23
C LEU A 9 -1.02 10.61 -43.44
N ALA A 10 -0.23 11.35 -42.65
CA ALA A 10 0.88 10.77 -41.89
C ALA A 10 0.49 10.27 -40.48
N LEU A 11 -0.66 10.70 -39.93
CA LEU A 11 -1.10 10.36 -38.57
C LEU A 11 -2.04 9.14 -38.47
N THR A 12 -2.52 8.60 -39.59
CA THR A 12 -3.37 7.40 -39.61
C THR A 12 -2.62 6.08 -39.79
N CYS A 13 -1.30 6.09 -40.00
CA CYS A 13 -0.52 4.87 -40.24
C CYS A 13 0.11 4.24 -38.97
N ALA A 14 0.00 4.87 -37.79
CA ALA A 14 0.66 4.41 -36.57
C ALA A 14 -0.20 3.48 -35.67
N ARG A 15 -1.31 2.93 -36.17
CA ARG A 15 -2.22 2.14 -35.33
C ARG A 15 -2.84 0.94 -36.05
N MET A 16 -2.00 0.02 -36.53
CA MET A 16 -2.39 -1.38 -36.79
C MET A 16 -1.13 -2.16 -37.16
N HIS A 17 -0.53 -2.89 -36.22
CA HIS A 17 0.19 -4.15 -36.45
C HIS A 17 0.69 -4.71 -35.11
N ASP A 18 -0.20 -5.38 -34.37
CA ASP A 18 0.18 -6.30 -33.29
C ASP A 18 -0.66 -7.57 -33.44
N LEU A 19 -0.25 -8.45 -34.36
CA LEU A 19 -0.65 -9.85 -34.38
C LEU A 19 0.55 -10.71 -34.82
N LEU A 20 0.99 -11.56 -33.88
CA LEU A 20 1.73 -12.83 -34.05
C LEU A 20 3.27 -12.79 -34.21
N PRO A 21 3.96 -13.89 -33.83
CA PRO A 21 5.21 -13.86 -33.06
C PRO A 21 6.49 -13.91 -33.90
N VAL A 22 7.58 -13.42 -33.28
CA VAL A 22 8.96 -13.39 -33.79
C VAL A 22 9.60 -14.79 -33.75
N PRO A 23 10.46 -15.13 -34.73
CA PRO A 23 11.71 -15.80 -34.41
C PRO A 23 12.95 -15.07 -34.98
N THR A 24 13.89 -14.82 -34.07
CA THR A 24 15.37 -14.84 -34.18
C THR A 24 16.08 -14.21 -35.40
N GLY A 25 16.94 -13.22 -35.13
CA GLY A 25 18.08 -12.86 -36.01
C GLY A 25 18.52 -11.39 -35.92
N THR A 26 19.44 -11.08 -35.00
CA THR A 26 20.18 -9.80 -34.87
C THR A 26 21.03 -9.45 -36.11
N PRO A 27 21.68 -8.27 -36.15
CA PRO A 27 21.20 -6.88 -36.03
C PRO A 27 21.62 -6.09 -37.31
N LEU A 28 21.30 -4.79 -37.46
CA LEU A 28 22.24 -3.80 -38.05
C LEU A 28 21.63 -2.39 -38.00
N LEU A 29 22.49 -1.45 -37.60
CA LEU A 29 22.33 0.00 -37.57
C LEU A 29 21.80 0.56 -38.92
N GLY A 30 20.86 1.50 -38.84
CA GLY A 30 20.43 2.29 -40.00
C GLY A 30 19.36 3.32 -39.66
N LEU A 31 19.76 4.43 -39.01
CA LEU A 31 18.91 5.61 -38.89
C LEU A 31 18.84 6.31 -40.26
N PRO A 32 17.66 6.51 -40.88
CA PRO A 32 17.56 7.40 -42.03
C PRO A 32 17.54 8.86 -41.56
N PHE A 33 18.59 9.59 -41.94
CA PHE A 33 18.64 11.04 -41.96
C PHE A 33 17.47 11.59 -42.80
N PHE A 34 16.45 12.16 -42.14
CA PHE A 34 15.48 13.01 -42.82
C PHE A 34 16.00 14.46 -42.79
N GLN A 35 16.56 14.89 -43.93
CA GLN A 35 16.90 16.28 -44.18
C GLN A 35 15.60 17.10 -44.25
N LEU A 36 15.24 17.78 -43.16
CA LEU A 36 14.11 18.70 -43.13
C LEU A 36 14.48 19.96 -43.93
N PHE A 37 13.90 20.12 -45.12
CA PHE A 37 13.96 21.36 -45.89
C PHE A 37 13.25 22.47 -45.08
N LEU A 38 14.03 23.29 -44.36
CA LEU A 38 13.54 24.53 -43.77
C LEU A 38 13.40 25.58 -44.88
N ILE A 39 12.23 25.65 -45.51
CA ILE A 39 11.86 26.80 -46.33
C ILE A 39 11.74 28.01 -45.39
N ARG A 40 12.67 28.96 -45.48
CA ARG A 40 12.57 30.22 -44.72
C ARG A 40 11.45 31.07 -45.34
N PRO A 41 10.46 31.54 -44.55
CA PRO A 41 9.42 32.42 -45.06
C PRO A 41 10.05 33.76 -45.48
N HIS A 42 9.74 34.22 -46.69
CA HIS A 42 10.39 35.37 -47.33
C HIS A 42 9.51 36.64 -47.26
N SER A 43 8.27 36.55 -46.76
CA SER A 43 7.38 37.70 -46.56
C SER A 43 7.00 37.89 -45.09
N VAL A 44 6.74 39.16 -44.71
CA VAL A 44 6.35 39.53 -43.33
C VAL A 44 5.00 38.92 -42.94
N GLU A 45 4.12 38.68 -43.91
CA GLU A 45 2.80 38.07 -43.68
C GLU A 45 2.91 36.57 -43.36
N GLU A 46 3.81 35.85 -44.04
CA GLU A 46 4.13 34.45 -43.75
C GLU A 46 4.81 34.27 -42.38
N GLN A 47 5.69 35.21 -41.99
CA GLN A 47 6.30 35.21 -40.65
C GLN A 47 5.28 35.44 -39.55
N HIS A 48 4.28 36.30 -39.79
CA HIS A 48 3.22 36.57 -38.84
C HIS A 48 2.25 35.38 -38.71
N LEU A 49 1.95 34.70 -39.83
CA LEU A 49 1.15 33.47 -39.82
C LEU A 49 1.89 32.31 -39.13
N ALA A 50 3.19 32.15 -39.38
CA ALA A 50 4.03 31.16 -38.72
C ALA A 50 4.10 31.37 -37.19
N MET A 51 4.23 32.62 -36.72
CA MET A 51 4.18 32.94 -35.29
C MET A 51 2.79 32.71 -34.66
N LYS A 52 1.70 32.96 -35.40
CA LYS A 52 0.33 32.67 -34.93
C LYS A 52 0.09 31.17 -34.80
N MET A 53 0.56 30.38 -35.78
CA MET A 53 0.45 28.90 -35.77
C MET A 53 1.32 28.27 -34.69
N ALA A 54 2.55 28.76 -34.48
CA ALA A 54 3.44 28.30 -33.40
C ALA A 54 2.86 28.57 -32.00
N ARG A 55 2.15 29.69 -31.81
CA ARG A 55 1.43 29.98 -30.56
C ARG A 55 0.22 29.07 -30.35
N ALA A 56 -0.50 28.71 -31.41
CA ALA A 56 -1.62 27.76 -31.32
C ALA A 56 -1.17 26.32 -31.00
N LEU A 57 0.00 25.91 -31.52
CA LEU A 57 0.56 24.57 -31.30
C LEU A 57 1.11 24.35 -29.87
N LEU A 58 1.46 25.41 -29.15
CA LEU A 58 1.94 25.34 -27.76
C LEU A 58 0.81 25.36 -26.72
N VAL A 59 -0.37 25.88 -27.06
CA VAL A 59 -1.51 26.00 -26.11
C VAL A 59 -2.41 24.77 -26.10
N ALA A 60 -2.53 24.06 -27.23
CA ALA A 60 -3.39 22.87 -27.34
C ALA A 60 -2.99 21.65 -26.47
N PRO A 61 -1.70 21.30 -26.24
CA PRO A 61 -1.34 20.16 -25.41
C PRO A 61 -1.49 20.43 -23.90
N LEU A 62 -1.42 21.69 -23.46
CA LEU A 62 -1.56 22.05 -22.04
C LEU A 62 -3.00 21.84 -21.53
N LEU A 63 -4.01 22.13 -22.35
CA LEU A 63 -5.41 21.91 -22.00
C LEU A 63 -5.83 20.42 -22.08
N ALA A 64 -5.21 19.63 -22.95
CA ALA A 64 -5.45 18.19 -23.02
C ALA A 64 -4.83 17.39 -21.85
N SER A 65 -3.75 17.91 -21.24
CA SER A 65 -3.13 17.30 -20.04
C SER A 65 -4.00 17.43 -18.77
N CYS A 66 -4.86 18.45 -18.70
CA CYS A 66 -5.76 18.65 -17.56
C CYS A 66 -6.95 17.68 -17.54
N PHE A 67 -7.39 17.15 -18.69
CA PHE A 67 -8.55 16.24 -18.74
C PHE A 67 -8.20 14.78 -18.44
N VAL A 68 -6.96 14.34 -18.66
CA VAL A 68 -6.52 12.99 -18.29
C VAL A 68 -6.25 12.86 -16.78
N ALA A 69 -6.01 13.98 -16.08
CA ALA A 69 -5.82 14.00 -14.64
C ALA A 69 -7.12 13.87 -13.82
N LEU A 70 -8.30 14.10 -14.43
CA LEU A 70 -9.60 13.98 -13.73
C LEU A 70 -10.30 12.61 -13.92
N GLY A 71 -9.73 11.69 -14.70
CA GLY A 71 -10.33 10.37 -14.98
C GLY A 71 -9.88 9.21 -14.07
N LEU A 72 -8.95 9.45 -13.13
CA LEU A 72 -8.38 8.44 -12.22
C LEU A 72 -8.45 8.90 -10.76
N SER A 73 -9.60 9.40 -10.32
CA SER A 73 -9.89 9.61 -8.90
C SER A 73 -11.16 8.86 -8.51
N GLY A 74 -11.15 7.56 -8.80
CA GLY A 74 -12.12 6.59 -8.31
C GLY A 74 -11.45 5.54 -7.43
N ARG A 75 -10.44 5.92 -6.64
CA ARG A 75 -10.08 5.12 -5.48
C ARG A 75 -11.03 5.58 -4.39
N ALA A 76 -12.05 4.77 -4.12
CA ALA A 76 -12.69 4.83 -2.81
C ALA A 76 -11.58 4.55 -1.81
N ASP A 77 -10.97 5.61 -1.29
CA ASP A 77 -10.27 5.55 -0.02
C ASP A 77 -11.35 5.11 0.97
N ALA A 78 -11.44 3.80 1.19
CA ALA A 78 -12.08 3.27 2.36
C ALA A 78 -11.40 4.00 3.51
N ALA A 79 -12.09 5.00 4.07
CA ALA A 79 -11.59 5.78 5.18
C ALA A 79 -11.11 4.76 6.21
N ALA A 80 -9.79 4.71 6.42
CA ALA A 80 -9.21 3.78 7.37
C ALA A 80 -9.83 4.14 8.71
N GLU A 81 -10.72 3.27 9.20
CA GLU A 81 -11.37 3.47 10.48
C GLU A 81 -10.27 3.56 11.53
N THR A 82 -10.13 4.74 12.15
CA THR A 82 -9.18 4.94 13.24
C THR A 82 -9.65 4.09 14.40
N LYS A 83 -9.06 2.90 14.56
CA LYS A 83 -9.35 2.04 15.70
C LYS A 83 -8.84 2.70 16.98
N THR A 84 -9.75 3.10 17.84
CA THR A 84 -9.43 3.71 19.12
C THR A 84 -8.96 2.64 20.11
N VAL A 85 -7.91 2.96 20.86
CA VAL A 85 -7.40 2.10 21.93
C VAL A 85 -7.98 2.58 23.25
N GLY A 86 -8.56 1.66 24.02
CA GLY A 86 -9.22 1.92 25.28
C GLY A 86 -8.82 0.91 26.37
N VAL A 87 -9.08 1.29 27.61
CA VAL A 87 -8.96 0.43 28.80
C VAL A 87 -10.34 0.35 29.44
N TYR A 88 -10.73 -0.88 29.78
CA TYR A 88 -12.04 -1.23 30.30
C TYR A 88 -11.86 -1.89 31.66
N GLU A 89 -12.59 -1.43 32.67
CA GLU A 89 -12.57 -2.00 34.02
C GLU A 89 -13.89 -2.71 34.31
N LEU A 90 -13.80 -3.98 34.71
CA LEU A 90 -14.92 -4.74 35.25
C LEU A 90 -14.72 -4.83 36.76
N LYS A 91 -15.68 -4.34 37.53
CA LYS A 91 -15.60 -4.30 39.00
C LYS A 91 -16.85 -4.91 39.64
N LYS A 92 -16.64 -5.78 40.63
CA LYS A 92 -17.69 -6.37 41.47
C LYS A 92 -17.21 -6.45 42.91
N GLY A 93 -17.66 -5.51 43.74
CA GLY A 93 -17.18 -5.38 45.12
C GLY A 93 -15.67 -5.14 45.15
N ASP A 94 -14.95 -5.99 45.88
CA ASP A 94 -13.50 -5.97 46.07
C ASP A 94 -12.71 -6.65 44.94
N PHE A 95 -13.40 -7.19 43.95
CA PHE A 95 -12.81 -7.77 42.75
C PHE A 95 -12.83 -6.75 41.60
N SER A 96 -11.69 -6.51 40.96
CA SER A 96 -11.64 -5.76 39.70
C SER A 96 -10.67 -6.34 38.69
N ILE A 97 -11.00 -6.18 37.41
CA ILE A 97 -10.18 -6.56 36.27
C ILE A 97 -10.06 -5.35 35.35
N LYS A 98 -8.84 -5.08 34.84
CA LYS A 98 -8.61 -4.13 33.74
C LYS A 98 -8.19 -4.89 32.48
N VAL A 99 -8.82 -4.55 31.36
CA VAL A 99 -8.50 -5.10 30.02
C VAL A 99 -8.33 -3.94 29.05
N THR A 100 -7.36 -4.02 28.13
CA THR A 100 -7.30 -3.11 26.97
C THR A 100 -7.70 -3.85 25.68
N ASN A 101 -8.33 -3.14 24.74
CA ASN A 101 -8.62 -3.71 23.43
C ASN A 101 -7.38 -3.83 22.53
N TRP A 102 -6.23 -3.26 22.92
CA TRP A 102 -4.96 -3.61 22.29
C TRP A 102 -4.56 -5.03 22.71
N GLY A 103 -4.55 -5.95 21.75
CA GLY A 103 -4.22 -7.35 22.00
C GLY A 103 -5.23 -8.11 22.85
N ALA A 104 -6.41 -7.53 23.11
CA ALA A 104 -7.37 -8.02 24.11
C ALA A 104 -6.67 -8.38 25.44
N THR A 105 -5.79 -7.48 25.90
CA THR A 105 -4.79 -7.75 26.93
C THR A 105 -5.37 -7.56 28.33
N LEU A 106 -5.21 -8.58 29.18
CA LEU A 106 -5.49 -8.51 30.61
C LEU A 106 -4.37 -7.72 31.31
N MET A 107 -4.69 -6.54 31.84
CA MET A 107 -3.70 -5.62 32.41
C MET A 107 -3.58 -5.68 33.92
N SER A 108 -4.69 -5.94 34.64
CA SER A 108 -4.70 -6.01 36.11
C SER A 108 -5.81 -6.93 36.60
N VAL A 109 -5.56 -7.67 37.68
CA VAL A 109 -6.56 -8.48 38.39
C VAL A 109 -6.39 -8.27 39.88
N ILE A 110 -7.28 -7.47 40.47
CA ILE A 110 -7.28 -7.14 41.89
C ILE A 110 -8.31 -7.99 42.61
N LEU A 111 -7.89 -8.68 43.67
CA LEU A 111 -8.76 -9.46 44.54
C LEU A 111 -8.20 -9.56 45.96
N PRO A 112 -9.06 -9.83 46.98
CA PRO A 112 -8.61 -10.00 48.36
C PRO A 112 -7.87 -11.32 48.58
N ASP A 113 -6.83 -11.28 49.42
CA ASP A 113 -6.17 -12.46 49.99
C ASP A 113 -7.03 -13.10 51.12
N SER A 114 -6.51 -14.15 51.76
CA SER A 114 -7.20 -14.84 52.86
C SER A 114 -7.43 -13.97 54.12
N ARG A 115 -6.81 -12.79 54.19
CA ARG A 115 -6.96 -11.80 55.27
C ARG A 115 -7.75 -10.57 54.82
N GLY A 116 -8.25 -10.56 53.58
CA GLY A 116 -8.99 -9.43 53.01
C GLY A 116 -8.12 -8.32 52.39
N ASN A 117 -6.79 -8.50 52.29
CA ASN A 117 -5.93 -7.49 51.67
C ASN A 117 -6.03 -7.59 50.15
N LEU A 118 -6.31 -6.47 49.48
CA LEU A 118 -6.33 -6.42 48.02
C LEU A 118 -4.92 -6.43 47.44
N GLY A 119 -4.72 -7.23 46.40
CA GLY A 119 -3.48 -7.25 45.63
C GLY A 119 -3.74 -7.50 44.15
N ASP A 120 -2.88 -6.95 43.30
CA ASP A 120 -2.82 -7.34 41.89
C ASP A 120 -2.03 -8.65 41.77
N VAL A 121 -2.63 -9.66 41.14
CA VAL A 121 -2.06 -11.01 41.07
C VAL A 121 -1.47 -11.37 39.71
N ILE A 122 -1.45 -10.44 38.76
CA ILE A 122 -0.84 -10.66 37.45
C ILE A 122 0.36 -9.74 37.20
N LEU A 123 1.27 -10.19 36.36
CA LEU A 123 2.35 -9.37 35.84
C LEU A 123 1.84 -8.57 34.64
N GLY A 124 2.28 -7.33 34.53
CA GLY A 124 1.87 -6.42 33.48
C GLY A 124 2.62 -5.09 33.54
N TYR A 125 2.21 -4.19 32.66
CA TYR A 125 2.61 -2.78 32.65
C TYR A 125 1.46 -1.87 33.09
N ASP A 126 1.78 -0.63 33.43
CA ASP A 126 0.79 0.34 33.92
C ASP A 126 0.03 1.01 32.76
N THR A 127 0.66 1.15 31.59
CA THR A 127 0.09 1.88 30.44
C THR A 127 0.02 1.04 29.17
N VAL A 128 -0.96 1.32 28.31
CA VAL A 128 -1.09 0.62 27.02
C VAL A 128 0.13 0.87 26.11
N ALA A 129 0.75 2.05 26.19
CA ALA A 129 1.96 2.35 25.43
C ALA A 129 3.12 1.40 25.76
N GLU A 130 3.25 0.99 27.03
CA GLU A 130 4.25 0.00 27.43
C GLU A 130 3.93 -1.39 26.87
N TYR A 131 2.65 -1.78 26.77
CA TYR A 131 2.27 -3.02 26.07
C TYR A 131 2.56 -2.97 24.57
N VAL A 132 2.39 -1.81 23.93
CA VAL A 132 2.71 -1.63 22.50
C VAL A 132 4.22 -1.76 22.26
N ASN A 133 5.04 -1.21 23.16
CA ASN A 133 6.49 -1.21 23.02
C ASN A 133 7.17 -2.44 23.65
N GLY A 134 6.44 -3.17 24.49
CA GLY A 134 6.93 -4.34 25.21
C GLY A 134 7.19 -5.53 24.29
N THR A 135 8.14 -6.36 24.71
CA THR A 135 8.47 -7.61 24.01
C THR A 135 7.86 -8.85 24.66
N ALA A 136 7.40 -8.73 25.92
CA ALA A 136 6.73 -9.78 26.66
C ALA A 136 5.25 -9.91 26.28
N TYR A 137 4.71 -11.11 26.43
CA TYR A 137 3.32 -11.46 26.11
C TYR A 137 2.38 -11.37 27.32
N PHE A 138 2.65 -10.46 28.26
CA PHE A 138 1.86 -10.37 29.50
C PHE A 138 0.38 -10.13 29.20
N GLY A 139 -0.48 -11.04 29.68
CA GLY A 139 -1.94 -10.94 29.58
C GLY A 139 -2.53 -10.91 28.16
N GLY A 140 -1.71 -10.95 27.10
CA GLY A 140 -2.14 -10.76 25.72
C GLY A 140 -2.86 -11.97 25.14
N LEU A 141 -3.86 -11.73 24.29
CA LEU A 141 -4.55 -12.79 23.56
C LEU A 141 -3.66 -13.30 22.42
N ILE A 142 -3.18 -14.53 22.57
CA ILE A 142 -2.22 -15.12 21.64
C ILE A 142 -2.91 -15.80 20.46
N GLY A 143 -2.45 -15.52 19.24
CA GLY A 143 -2.94 -16.19 18.05
C GLY A 143 -2.31 -15.66 16.75
N ARG A 144 -2.59 -16.27 15.59
CA ARG A 144 -3.61 -17.32 15.34
C ARG A 144 -3.30 -18.70 15.93
N VAL A 145 -2.03 -19.03 16.11
CA VAL A 145 -1.60 -20.29 16.72
C VAL A 145 -0.67 -19.93 17.87
N ALA A 146 -1.03 -20.39 19.07
CA ALA A 146 -0.20 -20.22 20.24
C ALA A 146 1.00 -21.17 20.20
N ASN A 147 2.08 -20.75 20.87
CA ASN A 147 3.35 -21.47 20.90
C ASN A 147 3.99 -21.63 19.51
N ARG A 148 4.86 -22.64 19.34
CA ARG A 148 5.76 -22.76 18.19
C ARG A 148 5.18 -23.63 17.08
N ILE A 149 5.37 -23.16 15.85
CA ILE A 149 5.30 -23.97 14.63
C ILE A 149 6.72 -24.22 14.16
N ALA A 150 7.11 -25.50 14.13
CA ALA A 150 8.45 -25.94 13.81
C ALA A 150 8.85 -25.51 12.38
N ASN A 151 10.09 -25.02 12.22
CA ASN A 151 10.65 -24.60 10.93
C ASN A 151 9.80 -23.56 10.17
N ALA A 152 8.95 -22.81 10.90
CA ALA A 152 8.03 -21.83 10.36
C ALA A 152 7.22 -22.39 9.16
N ARG A 153 6.81 -23.65 9.23
CA ARG A 153 6.11 -24.33 8.13
C ARG A 153 5.12 -25.35 8.65
N PHE A 154 4.00 -25.47 7.98
CA PHE A 154 3.05 -26.57 8.17
C PHE A 154 2.36 -26.92 6.84
N THR A 155 1.65 -28.05 6.82
CA THR A 155 0.81 -28.46 5.69
C THR A 155 -0.63 -28.55 6.18
N LEU A 156 -1.56 -27.98 5.43
CA LEU A 156 -3.00 -28.07 5.67
C LEU A 156 -3.68 -28.41 4.35
N ASP A 157 -4.54 -29.43 4.34
CA ASP A 157 -5.25 -29.91 3.15
C ASP A 157 -4.34 -30.16 1.94
N GLY A 158 -3.18 -30.80 2.19
CA GLY A 158 -2.17 -31.09 1.16
C GLY A 158 -1.38 -29.87 0.68
N LYS A 159 -1.72 -28.64 1.11
CA LYS A 159 -1.00 -27.42 0.75
C LYS A 159 0.02 -27.05 1.82
N ALA A 160 1.26 -26.81 1.38
CA ALA A 160 2.33 -26.32 2.27
C ALA A 160 2.22 -24.81 2.48
N TYR A 161 2.26 -24.38 3.73
CA TYR A 161 2.28 -22.99 4.16
C TYR A 161 3.61 -22.67 4.83
N ARG A 162 4.24 -21.59 4.39
CA ARG A 162 5.43 -21.02 5.04
C ARG A 162 5.01 -19.79 5.84
N LEU A 163 5.56 -19.67 7.04
CA LEU A 163 5.37 -18.60 7.99
C LEU A 163 6.67 -17.82 8.13
N VAL A 164 6.60 -16.66 8.79
CA VAL A 164 7.78 -15.88 9.12
C VAL A 164 8.36 -16.42 10.43
N PRO A 165 9.63 -16.86 10.46
CA PRO A 165 10.28 -17.22 11.70
C PRO A 165 10.51 -15.97 12.55
N ASN A 166 10.12 -16.03 13.82
CA ASN A 166 10.35 -14.96 14.82
C ASN A 166 10.98 -15.51 16.11
N ASP A 167 11.30 -16.80 16.15
CA ASP A 167 11.97 -17.47 17.26
C ASP A 167 12.90 -18.57 16.71
N GLY A 168 14.14 -18.19 16.39
CA GLY A 168 15.07 -19.05 15.65
C GLY A 168 14.49 -19.46 14.30
N ASN A 169 14.43 -20.77 14.02
CA ASN A 169 13.81 -21.30 12.80
C ASN A 169 12.28 -21.46 12.92
N ASN A 170 11.68 -21.16 14.08
CA ASN A 170 10.27 -21.41 14.34
C ASN A 170 9.43 -20.13 14.24
N THR A 171 8.12 -20.30 14.06
CA THR A 171 7.16 -19.22 14.28
C THR A 171 6.53 -19.41 15.66
N LEU A 172 6.69 -18.43 16.53
CA LEU A 172 6.14 -18.38 17.88
C LEU A 172 4.95 -17.40 17.94
N HIS A 173 3.86 -17.81 18.61
CA HIS A 173 2.75 -16.93 19.00
C HIS A 173 2.14 -16.13 17.84
N GLY A 174 2.00 -16.75 16.67
CA GLY A 174 1.40 -16.11 15.49
C GLY A 174 2.32 -15.16 14.73
N GLY A 175 3.58 -14.99 15.14
CA GLY A 175 4.59 -14.19 14.44
C GLY A 175 4.75 -12.77 14.95
N HIS A 176 5.32 -11.88 14.13
CA HIS A 176 5.64 -10.50 14.54
C HIS A 176 4.41 -9.64 14.88
N ARG A 177 3.28 -9.91 14.22
CA ARG A 177 2.00 -9.23 14.44
C ARG A 177 0.91 -10.27 14.70
N GLY A 178 1.02 -10.92 15.85
CA GLY A 178 0.00 -11.82 16.39
C GLY A 178 -1.24 -11.09 16.88
N PHE A 179 -2.18 -11.84 17.44
CA PHE A 179 -3.43 -11.31 17.99
C PHE A 179 -3.24 -10.38 19.19
N ASP A 180 -2.09 -10.45 19.85
CA ASP A 180 -1.65 -9.60 20.95
C ASP A 180 -1.21 -8.20 20.48
N LYS A 181 -1.04 -7.98 19.17
CA LYS A 181 -0.52 -6.73 18.58
C LYS A 181 -1.48 -6.10 17.57
N VAL A 182 -2.77 -6.25 17.82
CA VAL A 182 -3.84 -5.65 17.01
C VAL A 182 -4.92 -5.05 17.91
N VAL A 183 -5.63 -4.04 17.40
CA VAL A 183 -6.79 -3.45 18.10
C VAL A 183 -8.04 -4.29 17.83
N TRP A 184 -8.65 -4.77 18.90
CA TRP A 184 -9.93 -5.49 18.93
C TRP A 184 -11.10 -4.51 19.10
N THR A 185 -12.28 -4.93 18.63
CA THR A 185 -13.54 -4.16 18.61
C THR A 185 -14.67 -5.08 19.02
#